data_AF-A0A7S3AU77-F1
#
_entry.id   AF-A0A7S3AU77-F1
#
_cell.length_a   1.000
_cell.length_b   1.000
_cell.length_c   1.000
_cell.angle_alpha   90.00
_cell.angle_beta   90.00
_cell.angle_gamma   90.00
#
_symmetry.space_group_name_H-M   'P 1'
#
loop_
_entity.id
_entity.type
_entity.pdbx_description
1 polymer ?
#
loop_
_entity_poly.entity_id
_entity_poly.type
_entity_poly.pdbx_seq_one_letter_code
_entity_poly.pdbx_strand_id
1 'polypeptide(L)'
;LASPLMLGNDPRHMTAATKRILTAPGLLRINQDPLGKQARRVWRDGKLQIWVKPLRRATHAILLFNGGDTKTDITTRWSRDLPEASAGHEVEVARFPSCSDKPESAAACANWAKSGECEKNPGFMKSNCRRSCDDCPPALYEGRQATGYVTNAWESESEGGFIALYTARHVEPHEARVITVSFDVAAPPYAEPGPSAGSRDGAEVLHASPLKRRRRRAKPEAAADVPTADESHAVRDTASRVLASRAHPSAMAAATVAGGGAACE
;
A
#
# COMPACT_ATOMS: atom_id res chain seq x y z
N LEU A 1 3.84 -23.45 7.36
CA LEU A 1 3.18 -24.78 7.30
C LEU A 1 2.52 -25.21 8.62
N ALA A 2 2.68 -24.52 9.76
CA ALA A 2 2.17 -24.95 11.08
C ALA A 2 2.75 -26.29 11.58
N SER A 3 3.93 -26.65 11.08
CA SER A 3 4.71 -27.82 11.50
C SER A 3 5.31 -27.62 12.90
N PRO A 4 5.51 -28.70 13.70
CA PRO A 4 6.25 -28.63 14.96
C PRO A 4 7.65 -28.05 14.78
N LEU A 5 8.08 -27.20 15.73
CA LEU A 5 9.39 -26.53 15.71
C LEU A 5 10.37 -27.22 16.68
N MET A 6 10.75 -28.46 16.35
CA MET A 6 11.74 -29.22 17.11
C MET A 6 13.16 -28.89 16.64
N LEU A 7 14.04 -28.51 17.57
CA LEU A 7 15.45 -28.21 17.25
C LEU A 7 16.26 -29.51 17.14
N GLY A 8 16.94 -29.69 16.01
CA GLY A 8 17.88 -30.80 15.77
C GLY A 8 19.36 -30.41 15.88
N ASN A 9 19.66 -29.13 16.09
CA ASN A 9 21.01 -28.60 16.27
C ASN A 9 21.35 -28.41 17.76
N ASP A 10 22.64 -28.31 18.10
CA ASP A 10 23.06 -27.98 19.46
C ASP A 10 22.69 -26.51 19.80
N PRO A 11 21.81 -26.25 20.80
CA PRO A 11 21.45 -24.89 21.19
C PRO A 11 22.57 -24.17 21.96
N ARG A 12 23.57 -24.89 22.47
CA ARG A 12 24.71 -24.32 23.22
C ARG A 12 25.73 -23.65 22.29
N HIS A 13 25.79 -24.08 21.03
CA HIS A 13 26.83 -23.71 20.05
C HIS A 13 26.21 -23.18 18.74
N MET A 14 25.28 -22.23 18.85
CA MET A 14 24.61 -21.62 17.69
C MET A 14 25.35 -20.37 17.19
N THR A 15 25.49 -20.23 15.87
CA THR A 15 25.93 -18.96 15.27
C THR A 15 24.88 -17.86 15.47
N ALA A 16 25.28 -16.59 15.39
CA ALA A 16 24.35 -15.47 15.43
C ALA A 16 23.29 -15.53 14.31
N ALA A 17 23.66 -16.01 13.12
CA ALA A 17 22.73 -16.21 12.00
C ALA A 17 21.71 -17.31 12.30
N THR A 18 22.16 -18.46 12.81
CA THR A 18 21.29 -19.57 13.26
C THR A 18 20.31 -19.10 14.33
N LYS A 19 20.81 -18.39 15.35
CA LYS A 19 19.98 -17.85 16.44
C LYS A 19 18.93 -16.88 15.91
N ARG A 20 19.30 -15.94 15.02
CA ARG A 20 18.39 -14.97 14.40
C ARG A 20 17.21 -15.65 13.68
N ILE A 21 17.46 -16.76 12.98
CA ILE A 21 16.41 -17.53 12.29
C ILE A 21 15.49 -18.21 13.31
N LEU A 22 16.05 -18.91 14.30
CA LEU A 22 15.29 -19.71 15.26
C LEU A 22 14.50 -18.87 16.27
N THR A 23 14.92 -17.63 16.55
CA THR A 23 14.23 -16.71 17.49
C THR A 23 13.47 -15.58 16.79
N ALA A 24 13.21 -15.66 15.49
CA ALA A 24 12.50 -14.62 14.73
C ALA A 24 11.03 -14.47 15.21
N PRO A 25 10.65 -13.38 15.91
CA PRO A 25 9.40 -13.33 16.66
C PRO A 25 8.16 -13.33 15.76
N GLY A 26 8.21 -12.64 14.60
CA GLY A 26 7.12 -12.65 13.62
C GLY A 26 6.90 -14.05 13.02
N LEU A 27 7.96 -14.79 12.71
CA LEU A 27 7.86 -16.17 12.20
C LEU A 27 7.34 -17.16 13.25
N LEU A 28 7.79 -17.05 14.50
CA LEU A 28 7.27 -17.85 15.61
C LEU A 28 5.77 -17.57 15.83
N ARG A 29 5.36 -16.30 15.82
CA ARG A 29 3.95 -15.88 15.88
C ARG A 29 3.12 -16.40 14.70
N ILE A 30 3.67 -16.41 13.48
CA ILE A 30 3.01 -17.00 12.31
C ILE A 30 2.87 -18.53 12.44
N ASN A 31 3.88 -19.23 12.98
CA ASN A 31 3.77 -20.67 13.22
C ASN A 31 2.67 -20.95 14.25
N GLN A 32 2.75 -20.32 15.42
CA GLN A 32 1.93 -20.54 16.61
C GLN A 32 0.57 -19.80 16.61
N ASP A 33 0.16 -19.13 15.52
CA ASP A 33 -1.13 -18.44 15.47
C ASP A 33 -2.31 -19.42 15.74
N PRO A 34 -3.23 -19.06 16.66
CA PRO A 34 -4.23 -19.97 17.22
C PRO A 34 -5.35 -20.37 16.25
N LEU A 35 -5.42 -19.82 15.03
CA LEU A 35 -6.34 -20.32 14.01
C LEU A 35 -5.93 -21.72 13.49
N GLY A 36 -4.68 -22.13 13.74
CA GLY A 36 -4.19 -23.51 13.53
C GLY A 36 -4.13 -23.98 12.08
N LYS A 37 -4.46 -23.14 11.09
CA LYS A 37 -4.52 -23.54 9.67
C LYS A 37 -3.13 -23.78 9.09
N GLN A 38 -2.99 -24.82 8.27
CA GLN A 38 -1.81 -25.00 7.45
C GLN A 38 -1.73 -23.92 6.34
N ALA A 39 -0.51 -23.64 5.86
CA ALA A 39 -0.31 -22.76 4.71
C ALA A 39 -0.60 -23.51 3.39
N ARG A 40 -1.44 -22.94 2.51
CA ARG A 40 -1.65 -23.42 1.13
C ARG A 40 -0.69 -22.74 0.17
N ARG A 41 -0.21 -23.44 -0.87
CA ARG A 41 0.41 -22.76 -2.03
C ARG A 41 -0.72 -22.20 -2.89
N VAL A 42 -0.68 -20.90 -3.18
CA VAL A 42 -1.72 -20.21 -3.98
C VAL A 42 -1.26 -19.97 -5.40
N TRP A 43 0.04 -19.76 -5.62
CA TRP A 43 0.62 -19.53 -6.94
C TRP A 43 2.01 -20.17 -7.06
N ARG A 44 2.37 -20.52 -8.29
CA ARG A 44 3.69 -21.00 -8.70
C ARG A 44 3.93 -20.61 -10.15
N ASP A 45 5.15 -20.19 -10.45
CA ASP A 45 5.68 -20.14 -11.82
C ASP A 45 7.10 -20.69 -11.83
N GLY A 46 7.38 -21.65 -12.71
CA GLY A 46 8.64 -22.41 -12.74
C GLY A 46 9.08 -22.93 -11.37
N LYS A 47 10.03 -22.20 -10.75
CA LYS A 47 10.58 -22.45 -9.42
C LYS A 47 10.07 -21.49 -8.32
N LEU A 48 9.54 -20.33 -8.71
CA LEU A 48 8.98 -19.31 -7.80
C LEU A 48 7.65 -19.80 -7.22
N GLN A 49 7.40 -19.53 -5.94
CA GLN A 49 6.20 -19.99 -5.24
C GLN A 49 5.67 -18.94 -4.26
N ILE A 50 4.35 -18.80 -4.17
CA ILE A 50 3.66 -18.01 -3.14
C ILE A 50 2.78 -18.94 -2.30
N TRP A 51 2.97 -18.88 -0.98
CA TRP A 51 2.22 -19.65 0.01
C TRP A 51 1.51 -18.71 0.99
N VAL A 52 0.26 -19.04 1.34
CA VAL A 52 -0.60 -18.25 2.24
C VAL A 52 -1.02 -19.08 3.45
N LYS A 53 -0.81 -18.58 4.68
CA LYS A 53 -1.44 -19.07 5.92
C LYS A 53 -2.44 -18.01 6.41
N PRO A 54 -3.75 -18.32 6.47
CA PRO A 54 -4.70 -17.50 7.22
C PRO A 54 -4.33 -17.47 8.71
N LEU A 55 -4.43 -16.30 9.33
CA LEU A 55 -4.19 -16.04 10.75
C LEU A 55 -5.47 -15.51 11.41
N ARG A 56 -5.46 -15.29 12.73
CA ARG A 56 -6.54 -14.57 13.42
C ARG A 56 -6.76 -13.15 12.85
N ARG A 57 -7.95 -12.57 13.10
CA ARG A 57 -8.28 -11.16 12.78
C ARG A 57 -8.03 -10.76 11.31
N ALA A 58 -8.60 -11.52 10.37
CA ALA A 58 -8.50 -11.29 8.91
C ALA A 58 -7.06 -11.16 8.32
N THR A 59 -6.03 -11.42 9.12
CA THR A 59 -4.63 -11.25 8.73
C THR A 59 -4.15 -12.51 8.01
N HIS A 60 -3.28 -12.36 7.02
CA HIS A 60 -2.76 -13.46 6.22
C HIS A 60 -1.23 -13.39 6.17
N ALA A 61 -0.53 -14.46 6.56
CA ALA A 61 0.90 -14.59 6.32
C ALA A 61 1.14 -15.07 4.89
N ILE A 62 2.01 -14.37 4.16
CA ILE A 62 2.41 -14.71 2.78
C ILE A 62 3.91 -15.01 2.80
N LEU A 63 4.29 -16.15 2.23
CA LEU A 63 5.68 -16.54 1.99
C LEU A 63 5.92 -16.55 0.48
N LEU A 64 6.86 -15.70 0.04
CA LEU A 64 7.31 -15.57 -1.34
C LEU A 64 8.69 -16.23 -1.42
N PHE A 65 8.80 -17.34 -2.14
CA PHE A 65 9.99 -18.18 -2.17
C PHE A 65 10.58 -18.27 -3.57
N ASN A 66 11.87 -17.94 -3.68
CA ASN A 66 12.66 -18.16 -4.88
C ASN A 66 13.29 -19.55 -4.84
N GLY A 67 12.61 -20.56 -5.39
CA GLY A 67 13.18 -21.92 -5.50
C GLY A 67 14.17 -22.10 -6.66
N GLY A 68 14.56 -21.02 -7.35
CA GLY A 68 15.44 -21.04 -8.52
C GLY A 68 16.85 -20.53 -8.20
N ASP A 69 17.66 -20.50 -9.26
CA ASP A 69 19.12 -20.34 -9.17
C ASP A 69 19.57 -18.90 -9.52
N THR A 70 18.62 -18.02 -9.86
CA THR A 70 18.82 -16.60 -10.20
C THR A 70 18.05 -15.69 -9.25
N LYS A 71 18.61 -14.53 -8.91
CA LYS A 71 17.89 -13.48 -8.18
C LYS A 71 16.68 -13.00 -8.98
N THR A 72 15.51 -12.83 -8.34
CA THR A 72 14.26 -12.47 -9.04
C THR A 72 13.28 -11.74 -8.12
N ASP A 73 12.46 -10.87 -8.71
CA ASP A 73 11.35 -10.19 -8.05
C ASP A 73 10.10 -11.08 -8.01
N ILE A 74 9.44 -11.20 -6.85
CA ILE A 74 8.21 -12.01 -6.69
C ILE A 74 7.04 -11.12 -6.28
N THR A 75 6.02 -11.04 -7.12
CA THR A 75 4.82 -10.21 -6.89
C THR A 75 3.63 -11.06 -6.45
N THR A 76 3.12 -10.80 -5.24
CA THR A 76 1.81 -11.24 -4.79
C THR A 76 0.76 -10.19 -5.17
N ARG A 77 -0.38 -10.60 -5.72
CA ARG A 77 -1.49 -9.74 -6.14
C ARG A 77 -2.75 -10.13 -5.37
N TRP A 78 -3.43 -9.17 -4.74
CA TRP A 78 -4.56 -9.44 -3.85
C TRP A 78 -5.68 -10.22 -4.56
N SER A 79 -6.08 -9.76 -5.76
CA SER A 79 -7.11 -10.40 -6.59
C SER A 79 -6.75 -11.77 -7.18
N ARG A 80 -5.48 -12.22 -7.09
CA ARG A 80 -5.02 -13.54 -7.56
C ARG A 80 -4.74 -14.50 -6.41
N ASP A 81 -4.03 -14.01 -5.39
CA ASP A 81 -3.41 -14.83 -4.35
C ASP A 81 -4.21 -14.80 -3.02
N LEU A 82 -5.09 -13.80 -2.87
CA LEU A 82 -5.93 -13.55 -1.70
C LEU A 82 -7.37 -13.07 -2.05
N PRO A 83 -8.02 -13.53 -3.14
CA PRO A 83 -9.28 -12.95 -3.62
C PRO A 83 -10.41 -13.02 -2.59
N GLU A 84 -10.48 -14.10 -1.79
CA GLU A 84 -11.50 -14.26 -0.76
C GLU A 84 -11.29 -13.29 0.43
N ALA A 85 -10.07 -12.79 0.60
CA ALA A 85 -9.69 -11.84 1.65
C ALA A 85 -9.69 -10.38 1.18
N SER A 86 -9.53 -10.11 -0.14
CA SER A 86 -9.59 -8.76 -0.70
C SER A 86 -11.03 -8.27 -0.94
N ALA A 87 -11.94 -9.16 -1.35
CA ALA A 87 -13.26 -8.79 -1.88
C ALA A 87 -14.08 -7.84 -0.98
N GLY A 88 -14.06 -8.06 0.34
CA GLY A 88 -14.76 -7.23 1.33
C GLY A 88 -14.12 -5.85 1.59
N HIS A 89 -12.92 -5.60 1.07
CA HIS A 89 -12.10 -4.41 1.29
C HIS A 89 -11.74 -3.68 -0.01
N GLU A 90 -12.32 -4.10 -1.14
CA GLU A 90 -12.09 -3.52 -2.46
C GLU A 90 -12.93 -2.25 -2.69
N VAL A 91 -12.24 -1.20 -3.13
CA VAL A 91 -12.82 0.09 -3.56
C VAL A 91 -12.42 0.37 -5.02
N GLU A 92 -13.19 1.19 -5.71
CA GLU A 92 -12.86 1.61 -7.08
C GLU A 92 -11.64 2.54 -7.07
N VAL A 93 -10.58 2.20 -7.81
CA VAL A 93 -9.37 3.05 -7.93
C VAL A 93 -9.01 3.36 -9.38
N ALA A 94 -8.43 4.54 -9.59
CA ALA A 94 -7.92 4.95 -10.88
C ALA A 94 -6.73 4.07 -11.33
N ARG A 95 -6.58 3.91 -12.65
CA ARG A 95 -5.44 3.22 -13.29
C ARG A 95 -4.10 3.78 -12.79
N PHE A 96 -3.17 2.88 -12.45
CA PHE A 96 -1.78 3.24 -12.18
C PHE A 96 -0.79 2.44 -13.05
N PRO A 97 0.25 3.07 -13.63
CA PRO A 97 0.43 4.52 -13.74
C PRO A 97 -0.74 5.15 -14.51
N SER A 98 -1.05 6.41 -14.20
CA SER A 98 -2.17 7.10 -14.83
C SER A 98 -1.97 7.22 -16.33
N CYS A 99 -2.99 6.82 -17.10
CA CYS A 99 -2.99 7.00 -18.54
C CYS A 99 -4.38 7.43 -19.04
N SER A 100 -4.41 8.63 -19.59
CA SER A 100 -5.54 9.25 -20.26
C SER A 100 -5.02 10.01 -21.48
N ASP A 101 -5.92 10.40 -22.36
CA ASP A 101 -5.67 11.53 -23.24
C ASP A 101 -5.67 12.82 -22.42
N LYS A 102 -5.03 13.88 -22.91
CA LYS A 102 -5.02 15.18 -22.22
C LYS A 102 -6.40 15.87 -22.34
N PRO A 103 -6.87 16.59 -21.31
CA PRO A 103 -8.19 17.21 -21.30
C PRO A 103 -8.46 18.13 -22.50
N GLU A 104 -7.47 18.89 -22.96
CA GLU A 104 -7.58 19.82 -24.09
C GLU A 104 -7.77 19.13 -25.45
N SER A 105 -7.42 17.85 -25.56
CA SER A 105 -7.45 17.08 -26.82
C SER A 105 -8.37 15.86 -26.79
N ALA A 106 -8.81 15.40 -25.61
CA ALA A 106 -9.52 14.13 -25.43
C ALA A 106 -10.76 13.95 -26.32
N ALA A 107 -11.52 15.02 -26.58
CA ALA A 107 -12.68 14.99 -27.47
C ALA A 107 -12.36 14.73 -28.95
N ALA A 108 -11.12 15.01 -29.38
CA ALA A 108 -10.64 14.82 -30.74
C ALA A 108 -9.71 13.60 -30.90
N CYS A 109 -8.98 13.22 -29.84
CA CYS A 109 -8.03 12.11 -29.84
C CYS A 109 -8.62 10.80 -30.40
N ALA A 110 -9.84 10.43 -30.01
CA ALA A 110 -10.51 9.21 -30.49
C ALA A 110 -10.87 9.25 -31.98
N ASN A 111 -10.97 10.43 -32.59
CA ASN A 111 -11.21 10.60 -34.03
C ASN A 111 -9.89 10.64 -34.80
N TRP A 112 -8.88 11.36 -34.29
CA TRP A 112 -7.53 11.38 -34.88
C TRP A 112 -6.87 9.98 -34.87
N ALA A 113 -7.04 9.20 -33.80
CA ALA A 113 -6.58 7.81 -33.77
C ALA A 113 -7.24 6.95 -34.85
N LYS A 114 -8.57 7.04 -35.02
CA LYS A 114 -9.30 6.36 -36.11
C LYS A 114 -8.88 6.82 -37.51
N SER A 115 -8.37 8.05 -37.64
CA SER A 115 -7.79 8.56 -38.89
C SER A 115 -6.35 8.09 -39.16
N GLY A 116 -5.72 7.31 -38.26
CA GLY A 116 -4.34 6.86 -38.38
C GLY A 116 -3.30 7.93 -38.02
N GLU A 117 -3.66 8.92 -37.18
CA GLU A 117 -2.70 9.93 -36.72
C GLU A 117 -1.69 9.36 -35.71
N CYS A 118 -1.98 8.20 -35.09
CA CYS A 118 -1.05 7.50 -34.20
C CYS A 118 0.25 7.11 -34.94
N GLU A 119 0.13 6.77 -36.23
CA GLU A 119 1.22 6.37 -37.13
C GLU A 119 1.78 7.56 -37.91
N LYS A 120 0.91 8.47 -38.39
CA LYS A 120 1.32 9.65 -39.19
C LYS A 120 1.96 10.76 -38.36
N ASN A 121 1.47 10.95 -37.14
CA ASN A 121 1.88 12.03 -36.23
C ASN A 121 2.16 11.51 -34.80
N PRO A 122 3.08 10.54 -34.66
CA PRO A 122 3.32 9.84 -33.39
C PRO A 122 3.81 10.79 -32.29
N GLY A 123 4.54 11.86 -32.64
CA GLY A 123 5.06 12.83 -31.67
C GLY A 123 3.94 13.61 -30.97
N PHE A 124 2.95 14.10 -31.72
CA PHE A 124 1.79 14.76 -31.13
C PHE A 124 0.88 13.76 -30.41
N MET A 125 0.57 12.63 -31.06
CA MET A 125 -0.39 11.67 -30.53
C MET A 125 0.11 10.95 -29.26
N LYS A 126 1.39 10.57 -29.19
CA LYS A 126 1.98 9.99 -27.97
C LYS A 126 2.26 11.02 -26.86
N SER A 127 2.09 12.33 -27.14
CA SER A 127 2.11 13.38 -26.12
C SER A 127 0.72 13.67 -25.56
N ASN A 128 -0.30 13.74 -26.43
CA ASN A 128 -1.62 14.28 -26.09
C ASN A 128 -2.75 13.24 -26.08
N CYS A 129 -2.57 12.12 -26.79
CA CYS A 129 -3.61 11.12 -27.08
C CYS A 129 -3.15 9.67 -26.76
N ARG A 130 -2.41 9.49 -25.65
CA ARG A 130 -1.79 8.19 -25.30
C ARG A 130 -2.78 7.06 -25.06
N ARG A 131 -4.00 7.36 -24.61
CA ARG A 131 -5.04 6.35 -24.39
C ARG A 131 -5.79 6.03 -25.68
N SER A 132 -6.03 7.02 -26.54
CA SER A 132 -6.62 6.78 -27.88
C SER A 132 -5.69 6.07 -28.86
N CYS A 133 -4.37 6.10 -28.65
CA CYS A 133 -3.36 5.40 -29.48
C CYS A 133 -2.72 4.17 -28.81
N ASP A 134 -3.31 3.65 -27.72
CA ASP A 134 -2.81 2.49 -26.95
C ASP A 134 -1.32 2.57 -26.53
N ASP A 135 -0.75 3.78 -26.47
CA ASP A 135 0.62 4.07 -26.01
C ASP A 135 0.71 4.10 -24.46
N CYS A 136 -0.35 3.69 -23.78
CA CYS A 136 -0.36 3.53 -22.34
C CYS A 136 0.60 2.40 -21.91
N PRO A 137 1.51 2.63 -20.96
CA PRO A 137 2.20 1.53 -20.30
C PRO A 137 1.17 0.58 -19.64
N PRO A 138 1.48 -0.73 -19.52
CA PRO A 138 0.60 -1.69 -18.87
C PRO A 138 0.18 -1.23 -17.47
N ALA A 139 -1.11 -1.37 -17.14
CA ALA A 139 -1.59 -1.08 -15.81
C ALA A 139 -0.95 -2.02 -14.79
N LEU A 140 -0.38 -1.47 -13.74
CA LEU A 140 0.00 -2.23 -12.54
C LEU A 140 -1.26 -2.65 -11.77
N TYR A 141 -2.26 -1.75 -11.75
CA TYR A 141 -3.64 -1.96 -11.31
C TYR A 141 -4.62 -0.94 -11.94
N GLU A 142 -5.90 -1.31 -12.07
CA GLU A 142 -7.04 -0.51 -12.56
C GLU A 142 -8.34 -1.13 -12.01
N GLY A 143 -9.42 -0.35 -11.85
CA GLY A 143 -10.73 -0.84 -11.37
C GLY A 143 -10.81 -1.08 -9.85
N ARG A 144 -11.63 -2.04 -9.40
CA ARG A 144 -11.74 -2.44 -7.99
C ARG A 144 -10.42 -3.01 -7.45
N GLN A 145 -9.89 -2.45 -6.36
CA GLN A 145 -8.68 -2.91 -5.67
C GLN A 145 -8.79 -2.73 -4.16
N ALA A 146 -8.16 -3.64 -3.39
CA ALA A 146 -8.00 -3.50 -1.94
C ALA A 146 -6.64 -2.89 -1.57
N THR A 147 -6.59 -2.24 -0.40
CA THR A 147 -5.34 -1.82 0.25
C THR A 147 -5.00 -2.80 1.36
N GLY A 148 -3.84 -3.45 1.28
CA GLY A 148 -3.33 -4.33 2.32
C GLY A 148 -2.19 -3.67 3.11
N TYR A 149 -2.27 -3.63 4.43
CA TYR A 149 -1.19 -3.21 5.30
C TYR A 149 -0.19 -4.35 5.48
N VAL A 150 1.05 -4.15 4.99
CA VAL A 150 2.09 -5.16 4.95
C VAL A 150 3.10 -4.96 6.09
N THR A 151 3.56 -6.06 6.66
CA THR A 151 4.65 -6.10 7.65
C THR A 151 5.60 -7.24 7.30
N ASN A 152 6.90 -6.97 7.34
CA ASN A 152 7.95 -7.97 7.23
C ASN A 152 8.01 -8.82 8.50
N ALA A 153 7.93 -10.15 8.37
CA ALA A 153 7.84 -11.06 9.51
C ALA A 153 9.19 -11.44 10.14
N TRP A 154 10.31 -10.99 9.55
CA TRP A 154 11.66 -11.17 10.11
C TRP A 154 11.97 -10.09 11.14
N GLU A 155 11.92 -8.81 10.74
CA GLU A 155 12.11 -7.67 11.65
C GLU A 155 10.84 -7.28 12.45
N SER A 156 9.65 -7.70 12.01
CA SER A 156 8.33 -7.23 12.52
C SER A 156 8.01 -5.76 12.19
N GLU A 157 8.72 -5.16 11.24
CA GLU A 157 8.57 -3.77 10.83
C GLU A 157 7.48 -3.57 9.76
N SER A 158 6.83 -2.40 9.80
CA SER A 158 5.73 -2.04 8.90
C SER A 158 6.26 -1.55 7.55
N GLU A 159 6.02 -2.32 6.49
CA GLU A 159 6.36 -1.96 5.10
C GLU A 159 5.41 -0.88 4.53
N GLY A 160 4.23 -0.69 5.15
CA GLY A 160 3.25 0.32 4.76
C GLY A 160 1.97 -0.27 4.13
N GLY A 161 1.17 0.59 3.49
CA GLY A 161 -0.07 0.20 2.80
C GLY A 161 0.15 0.00 1.30
N PHE A 162 -0.30 -1.15 0.79
CA PHE A 162 -0.07 -1.58 -0.60
C PHE A 162 -1.40 -1.81 -1.33
N ILE A 163 -1.63 -1.04 -2.39
CA ILE A 163 -2.80 -1.15 -3.26
C ILE A 163 -2.56 -2.28 -4.28
N ALA A 164 -3.54 -3.18 -4.44
CA ALA A 164 -3.57 -4.29 -5.42
C ALA A 164 -2.49 -5.38 -5.32
N LEU A 165 -1.27 -5.07 -4.94
CA LEU A 165 -0.12 -5.98 -4.97
C LEU A 165 1.01 -5.57 -4.02
N TYR A 166 1.85 -6.54 -3.66
CA TYR A 166 3.16 -6.34 -3.03
C TYR A 166 4.22 -7.10 -3.83
N THR A 167 5.38 -6.49 -4.05
CA THR A 167 6.52 -7.12 -4.74
C THR A 167 7.71 -7.24 -3.79
N ALA A 168 8.06 -8.48 -3.43
CA ALA A 168 9.35 -8.77 -2.84
C ALA A 168 10.41 -8.63 -3.94
N ARG A 169 11.15 -7.52 -3.93
CA ARG A 169 12.22 -7.29 -4.90
C ARG A 169 13.51 -8.00 -4.51
N HIS A 170 14.29 -8.38 -5.51
CA HIS A 170 15.65 -8.90 -5.34
C HIS A 170 15.73 -10.11 -4.40
N VAL A 171 14.80 -11.07 -4.51
CA VAL A 171 14.80 -12.30 -3.71
C VAL A 171 15.94 -13.21 -4.21
N GLU A 172 16.91 -13.48 -3.35
CA GLU A 172 18.10 -14.27 -3.69
C GLU A 172 17.75 -15.75 -3.95
N PRO A 173 18.61 -16.51 -4.66
CA PRO A 173 18.42 -17.95 -4.85
C PRO A 173 18.19 -18.71 -3.54
N HIS A 174 17.15 -19.55 -3.53
CA HIS A 174 16.69 -20.35 -2.38
C HIS A 174 16.21 -19.53 -1.15
N GLU A 175 15.97 -18.23 -1.31
CA GLU A 175 15.52 -17.35 -0.23
C GLU A 175 13.98 -17.31 -0.09
N ALA A 176 13.50 -17.15 1.16
CA ALA A 176 12.09 -16.95 1.50
C ALA A 176 11.86 -15.59 2.17
N ARG A 177 11.17 -14.67 1.47
CA ARG A 177 10.60 -13.47 2.07
C ARG A 177 9.25 -13.84 2.70
N VAL A 178 9.02 -13.42 3.94
CA VAL A 178 7.77 -13.70 4.66
C VAL A 178 7.21 -12.39 5.18
N ILE A 179 5.96 -12.12 4.84
CA ILE A 179 5.20 -10.95 5.26
C ILE A 179 3.89 -11.36 5.92
N THR A 180 3.27 -10.46 6.66
CA THR A 180 1.84 -10.52 6.99
C THR A 180 1.11 -9.35 6.34
N VAL A 181 -0.06 -9.60 5.77
CA VAL A 181 -0.97 -8.55 5.28
C VAL A 181 -2.27 -8.55 6.09
N SER A 182 -2.77 -7.36 6.44
CA SER A 182 -4.13 -7.14 6.93
C SER A 182 -4.88 -6.20 5.99
N PHE A 183 -6.13 -6.52 5.68
CA PHE A 183 -7.05 -5.62 4.96
C PHE A 183 -7.97 -4.83 5.92
N ASP A 184 -7.99 -5.18 7.21
CA ASP A 184 -8.71 -4.42 8.23
C ASP A 184 -7.97 -3.12 8.56
N VAL A 185 -8.57 -2.00 8.18
CA VAL A 185 -8.06 -0.63 8.35
C VAL A 185 -8.32 -0.11 9.78
N ALA A 186 -9.31 -0.66 10.48
CA ALA A 186 -9.76 -0.16 11.79
C ALA A 186 -8.83 -0.58 12.95
N ALA A 187 -7.92 -1.53 12.72
CA ALA A 187 -6.95 -1.98 13.70
C ALA A 187 -5.61 -2.32 13.01
N PRO A 188 -4.64 -1.38 12.94
CA PRO A 188 -3.30 -1.69 12.46
C PRO A 188 -2.67 -2.80 13.33
N PRO A 189 -1.82 -3.69 12.77
CA PRO A 189 -1.44 -4.96 13.40
C PRO A 189 -0.61 -4.86 14.70
N TYR A 190 -0.30 -3.64 15.15
CA TYR A 190 0.49 -3.33 16.35
C TYR A 190 -0.15 -2.28 17.27
N ALA A 191 -1.47 -2.08 17.17
CA ALA A 191 -2.21 -1.47 18.27
C ALA A 191 -2.20 -2.45 19.47
N GLU A 192 -1.41 -2.15 20.49
CA GLU A 192 -1.51 -2.80 21.80
C GLU A 192 -2.97 -2.78 22.28
N PRO A 193 -3.46 -3.83 22.97
CA PRO A 193 -4.81 -3.83 23.50
C PRO A 193 -4.92 -2.76 24.59
N GLY A 194 -5.45 -1.60 24.22
CA GLY A 194 -5.87 -0.57 25.17
C GLY A 194 -6.76 -1.20 26.26
N PRO A 195 -6.64 -0.75 27.53
CA PRO A 195 -7.23 -1.43 28.66
C PRO A 195 -8.71 -1.68 28.42
N SER A 196 -9.10 -2.96 28.41
CA SER A 196 -10.46 -3.37 28.09
C SER A 196 -11.46 -2.68 29.02
N ALA A 197 -12.46 -2.00 28.44
CA ALA A 197 -13.51 -1.30 29.16
C ALA A 197 -14.49 -2.27 29.85
N GLY A 198 -13.98 -2.97 30.88
CA GLY A 198 -14.77 -3.78 31.81
C GLY A 198 -15.26 -2.91 32.97
N SER A 199 -16.57 -3.01 33.27
CA SER A 199 -17.23 -2.20 34.29
C SER A 199 -16.50 -2.22 35.64
N ARG A 200 -16.38 -1.01 36.23
CA ARG A 200 -16.57 -0.81 37.67
C ARG A 200 -17.38 0.46 37.91
N ASP A 201 -18.59 0.27 38.40
CA ASP A 201 -19.40 1.34 38.97
C ASP A 201 -18.78 1.88 40.27
N GLY A 202 -19.08 3.15 40.59
CA GLY A 202 -18.97 3.69 41.94
C GLY A 202 -17.58 4.20 42.41
N ALA A 203 -17.24 5.44 42.04
CA ALA A 203 -16.46 6.34 42.89
C ALA A 203 -16.75 7.81 42.54
N GLU A 204 -16.98 8.65 43.55
CA GLU A 204 -17.35 10.06 43.42
C GLU A 204 -16.12 10.95 43.15
N VAL A 205 -16.17 11.82 42.14
CA VAL A 205 -15.05 12.72 41.80
C VAL A 205 -15.18 14.04 42.57
N LEU A 206 -14.58 14.10 43.76
CA LEU A 206 -14.38 15.36 44.48
C LEU A 206 -13.34 16.23 43.75
N HIS A 207 -13.71 17.46 43.41
CA HIS A 207 -12.81 18.44 42.80
C HIS A 207 -11.72 18.92 43.78
N ALA A 208 -10.47 18.99 43.31
CA ALA A 208 -9.36 19.65 44.00
C ALA A 208 -8.58 20.57 43.05
N SER A 209 -8.35 21.81 43.48
CA SER A 209 -7.76 22.89 42.66
C SER A 209 -6.22 22.81 42.53
N PRO A 210 -5.61 23.35 41.45
CA PRO A 210 -4.18 23.22 41.19
C PRO A 210 -3.29 24.08 42.08
N LEU A 211 -2.27 23.47 42.69
CA LEU A 211 -1.26 24.16 43.51
C LEU A 211 -0.19 24.86 42.67
N LYS A 212 0.01 26.16 42.90
CA LYS A 212 0.99 27.01 42.20
C LYS A 212 2.43 26.68 42.64
N ARG A 213 3.27 26.17 41.72
CA ARG A 213 4.72 26.03 41.98
C ARG A 213 5.41 27.40 42.07
N ARG A 214 6.09 27.67 43.19
CA ARG A 214 6.94 28.87 43.36
C ARG A 214 8.24 28.73 42.57
N ARG A 215 8.68 29.81 41.91
CA ARG A 215 10.05 29.93 41.36
C ARG A 215 11.04 30.25 42.50
N ARG A 216 12.27 29.74 42.41
CA ARG A 216 13.46 30.30 43.10
C ARG A 216 14.38 30.99 42.08
N ARG A 217 15.13 32.00 42.50
CA ARG A 217 16.12 32.75 41.69
C ARG A 217 17.54 32.21 41.89
N ALA A 218 18.37 32.33 40.85
CA ALA A 218 19.84 32.36 40.91
C ALA A 218 20.37 33.16 39.69
N LYS A 219 21.46 33.93 39.85
CA LYS A 219 22.18 34.75 38.84
C LYS A 219 23.39 35.43 39.53
N PRO A 220 24.47 35.87 38.85
CA PRO A 220 25.05 35.51 37.53
C PRO A 220 26.28 34.57 37.75
N GLU A 221 27.47 34.52 37.10
CA GLU A 221 28.26 35.23 36.04
C GLU A 221 29.06 34.16 35.24
N ALA A 222 29.84 34.40 34.17
CA ALA A 222 30.30 35.60 33.46
C ALA A 222 30.16 35.43 31.91
N ALA A 223 30.92 36.16 31.08
CA ALA A 223 30.72 36.28 29.61
C ALA A 223 32.01 36.11 28.75
N ALA A 224 31.91 36.45 27.44
CA ALA A 224 32.84 36.22 26.30
C ALA A 224 32.62 34.89 25.54
N ASP A 225 32.68 34.80 24.19
CA ASP A 225 32.84 35.83 23.14
C ASP A 225 32.23 35.36 21.78
N VAL A 226 32.13 36.23 20.75
CA VAL A 226 31.46 35.94 19.44
C VAL A 226 32.16 36.58 18.21
N PRO A 227 32.33 35.81 17.12
CA PRO A 227 32.10 36.28 15.73
C PRO A 227 31.18 35.28 14.95
N THR A 228 30.04 35.62 14.33
CA THR A 228 29.68 36.53 13.21
C THR A 228 29.96 36.01 11.79
N ALA A 229 28.99 36.27 10.88
CA ALA A 229 28.89 35.89 9.45
C ALA A 229 28.48 34.40 9.19
N ASP A 230 27.68 34.05 8.16
CA ASP A 230 27.10 34.89 7.10
C ASP A 230 25.72 34.43 6.56
N GLU A 231 25.16 35.28 5.69
CA GLU A 231 23.99 35.24 4.78
C GLU A 231 23.61 33.90 4.06
N SER A 232 22.41 33.73 3.46
CA SER A 232 21.16 34.54 3.36
C SER A 232 19.94 33.72 2.82
N HIS A 233 18.82 34.42 2.58
CA HIS A 233 17.62 34.09 1.76
C HIS A 233 16.32 33.60 2.45
N ALA A 234 15.36 34.55 2.52
CA ALA A 234 13.91 34.32 2.55
C ALA A 234 13.39 34.09 1.09
N VAL A 235 12.11 33.98 0.70
CA VAL A 235 10.82 34.64 1.06
C VAL A 235 9.69 33.65 0.69
N ARG A 236 8.72 33.25 1.53
CA ARG A 236 7.52 33.94 2.08
C ARG A 236 6.35 34.14 1.09
N ASP A 237 5.13 33.78 1.53
CA ASP A 237 3.80 34.21 1.02
C ASP A 237 3.43 33.89 -0.46
N THR A 238 2.16 33.85 -0.89
CA THR A 238 0.86 34.05 -0.22
C THR A 238 -0.21 33.10 -0.79
N ALA A 239 -1.36 32.96 -0.12
CA ALA A 239 -2.52 32.21 -0.63
C ALA A 239 -3.47 33.06 -1.51
N SER A 240 -4.28 32.41 -2.35
CA SER A 240 -5.60 32.94 -2.77
C SER A 240 -6.56 31.83 -3.22
N ARG A 241 -7.81 31.93 -2.75
CA ARG A 241 -8.98 31.20 -3.26
C ARG A 241 -9.84 32.17 -4.06
N VAL A 242 -10.38 31.74 -5.20
CA VAL A 242 -11.64 32.28 -5.75
C VAL A 242 -12.48 31.11 -6.27
N LEU A 243 -13.79 31.16 -6.03
CA LEU A 243 -14.77 30.18 -6.51
C LEU A 243 -15.94 30.89 -7.20
N ALA A 244 -16.36 30.33 -8.34
CA ALA A 244 -17.69 30.35 -8.95
C ALA A 244 -18.43 31.71 -9.17
N SER A 245 -18.82 31.95 -10.43
CA SER A 245 -20.07 32.67 -10.72
C SER A 245 -20.80 32.11 -11.96
N ARG A 246 -22.01 31.62 -11.67
CA ARG A 246 -23.21 31.34 -12.49
C ARG A 246 -23.29 31.88 -13.94
N ALA A 247 -23.81 31.05 -14.85
CA ALA A 247 -24.97 31.39 -15.72
C ALA A 247 -25.61 30.16 -16.43
N HIS A 248 -26.91 30.28 -16.72
CA HIS A 248 -27.83 29.46 -17.55
C HIS A 248 -28.92 30.44 -18.07
N PRO A 249 -29.85 30.13 -19.02
CA PRO A 249 -30.14 28.85 -19.71
C PRO A 249 -30.28 28.98 -21.26
N SER A 250 -31.03 28.05 -21.88
CA SER A 250 -31.69 28.09 -23.22
C SER A 250 -30.89 27.63 -24.46
N ALA A 251 -31.49 26.99 -25.48
CA ALA A 251 -32.76 26.22 -25.57
C ALA A 251 -32.83 25.41 -26.90
N MET A 252 -33.72 24.40 -26.95
CA MET A 252 -34.41 23.85 -28.14
C MET A 252 -33.62 23.44 -29.41
N ALA A 253 -33.60 22.13 -29.72
CA ALA A 253 -34.19 21.55 -30.94
C ALA A 253 -34.18 20.01 -30.87
N ALA A 254 -35.07 19.33 -31.61
CA ALA A 254 -35.13 17.87 -31.69
C ALA A 254 -35.34 17.40 -33.13
N ALA A 255 -34.81 16.22 -33.47
CA ALA A 255 -35.14 15.48 -34.69
C ALA A 255 -34.95 13.97 -34.48
N THR A 256 -35.91 13.18 -34.94
CA THR A 256 -35.93 11.71 -34.89
C THR A 256 -35.92 11.14 -36.30
N VAL A 257 -35.24 9.99 -36.50
CA VAL A 257 -35.37 8.95 -37.57
C VAL A 257 -34.10 8.08 -37.45
N ALA A 258 -34.04 6.74 -37.44
CA ALA A 258 -34.91 5.57 -37.73
C ALA A 258 -34.36 4.72 -38.90
N GLY A 259 -34.44 3.38 -38.77
CA GLY A 259 -33.68 2.40 -39.57
C GLY A 259 -32.24 2.24 -39.03
N GLY A 260 -31.60 1.08 -38.97
CA GLY A 260 -31.82 -0.22 -39.61
C GLY A 260 -30.44 -0.74 -40.08
N GLY A 261 -30.07 -2.01 -40.05
CA GLY A 261 -30.85 -3.21 -39.72
C GLY A 261 -30.44 -4.38 -40.62
N ALA A 262 -29.22 -4.90 -40.48
CA ALA A 262 -28.74 -6.06 -41.24
C ALA A 262 -27.64 -6.82 -40.47
N ALA A 263 -27.72 -8.14 -40.51
CA ALA A 263 -26.65 -9.08 -40.16
C ALA A 263 -26.67 -10.21 -41.20
N CYS A 264 -25.49 -10.69 -41.62
CA CYS A 264 -25.20 -11.99 -42.26
C CYS A 264 -23.80 -11.91 -42.88
N GLU A 265 -22.81 -12.58 -42.28
CA GLU A 265 -22.13 -13.78 -42.80
C GLU A 265 -21.40 -14.47 -41.63
#